data_AF-A0A2H3DE32-F1
#
_entry.id   AF-A0A2H3DE32-F1
#
_cell.length_a   1.000
_cell.length_b   1.000
_cell.length_c   1.000
_cell.angle_alpha   90.00
_cell.angle_beta   90.00
_cell.angle_gamma   90.00
#
_symmetry.space_group_name_H-M   'P 1'
#
loop_
_entity.id
_entity.type
_entity.pdbx_description
1 polymer ?
#
loop_
_entity_poly.entity_id
_entity_poly.type
_entity_poly.pdbx_seq_one_letter_code
_entity_poly.pdbx_strand_id
1 'polypeptide(L)'
;MSVHEGGHDCESPPKYVEAFCPIDRDTFDSNGDPVPDISDWELNTILSVLSRAKGHCITVLLDCCHAGSITRTYSGERSAPSPNHTSLQDMLRAGEKGLKDLFGCQTVFSEDWVPDMNSHVMIAACKKEERANWWHERKNDGTKVVRGV
;
A
#
# COMPACT_ATOMS: atom_id res chain seq x y z
N MET A 1 -4.45 -1.76 1.72
CA MET A 1 -4.72 -1.81 3.17
C MET A 1 -4.23 -0.52 3.76
N SER A 2 -4.69 -0.13 4.94
CA SER A 2 -4.18 1.09 5.56
C SER A 2 -3.74 0.86 6.98
N VAL A 3 -2.52 1.33 7.23
CA VAL A 3 -1.76 1.07 8.45
C VAL A 3 -1.94 2.26 9.38
N HIS A 4 -2.30 2.00 10.63
CA HIS A 4 -2.53 3.02 11.64
C HIS A 4 -1.62 2.76 12.85
N GLU A 5 -0.89 3.79 13.28
CA GLU A 5 -0.20 3.79 14.58
C GLU A 5 -1.10 4.45 15.61
N GLY A 6 -1.54 3.69 16.61
CA GLY A 6 -2.32 4.20 17.74
C GLY A 6 -1.40 4.87 18.75
N GLY A 7 -1.23 6.19 18.65
CA GLY A 7 -0.52 7.02 19.63
C GLY A 7 -1.44 8.05 20.26
N HIS A 8 -1.58 8.01 21.58
CA HIS A 8 -2.20 9.05 22.40
C HIS A 8 -1.20 10.21 22.50
N ASP A 9 -1.47 11.34 21.85
CA ASP A 9 -1.18 12.70 22.31
C ASP A 9 -1.60 13.72 21.23
N CYS A 10 -1.92 14.93 21.69
CA CYS A 10 -2.70 15.99 21.04
C CYS A 10 -2.18 16.50 19.68
N GLU A 11 -3.14 16.74 18.76
CA GLU A 11 -3.06 17.53 17.53
C GLU A 11 -2.02 17.14 16.46
N SER A 12 -2.18 15.94 15.90
CA SER A 12 -2.13 15.79 14.44
C SER A 12 -3.03 14.61 14.04
N PRO A 13 -3.86 14.72 12.98
CA PRO A 13 -4.59 13.56 12.49
C PRO A 13 -3.56 12.47 12.15
N PRO A 14 -3.80 11.20 12.50
CA PRO A 14 -2.87 10.12 12.18
C PRO A 14 -2.60 10.13 10.68
N LYS A 15 -1.32 10.19 10.28
CA LYS A 15 -0.92 10.05 8.87
C LYS A 15 -1.33 8.66 8.41
N TYR A 16 -2.46 8.61 7.72
CA TYR A 16 -2.96 7.39 7.09
C TYR A 16 -2.14 7.14 5.84
N VAL A 17 -1.47 6.00 5.78
CA VAL A 17 -0.67 5.57 4.63
C VAL A 17 -1.39 4.38 3.99
N GLU A 18 -1.69 4.49 2.70
CA GLU A 18 -2.15 3.34 1.93
C GLU A 18 -0.96 2.48 1.56
N ALA A 19 -1.15 1.17 1.62
CA ALA A 19 -0.09 0.23 1.29
C ALA A 19 -0.60 -0.97 0.50
N PHE A 20 0.25 -1.44 -0.40
CA PHE A 20 0.14 -2.76 -0.99
C PHE A 20 0.67 -3.80 -0.01
N CYS A 21 0.01 -4.95 0.02
CA CYS A 21 0.37 -6.04 0.91
C CYS A 21 1.01 -7.15 0.06
N PRO A 22 2.34 -7.28 0.04
CA PRO A 22 3.01 -8.38 -0.62
C PRO A 22 2.50 -9.73 -0.09
N ILE A 23 2.58 -10.77 -0.91
CA ILE A 23 2.14 -12.13 -0.52
C ILE A 23 2.99 -12.70 0.62
N ASP A 24 4.25 -12.31 0.66
CA ASP A 24 5.28 -12.67 1.62
C ASP A 24 5.38 -11.67 2.78
N ARG A 25 4.42 -10.74 2.92
CA ARG A 25 4.36 -9.83 4.07
C ARG A 25 4.49 -10.59 5.39
N ASP A 26 5.15 -9.98 6.36
CA ASP A 26 5.37 -10.54 7.71
C ASP A 26 6.17 -11.85 7.73
N THR A 27 6.64 -12.36 6.57
CA THR A 27 7.64 -13.43 6.51
C THR A 27 9.04 -12.86 6.67
N PHE A 28 10.00 -13.69 7.07
CA PHE A 28 11.39 -13.25 7.26
C PHE A 28 12.19 -13.42 5.97
N ASP A 29 12.89 -12.36 5.57
CA ASP A 29 13.80 -12.34 4.44
C ASP A 29 15.11 -13.12 4.73
N SER A 30 16.06 -13.10 3.78
CA SER A 30 17.35 -13.77 3.94
C SER A 30 18.23 -13.20 5.06
N ASN A 31 17.95 -11.98 5.52
CA ASN A 31 18.65 -11.30 6.61
C ASN A 31 17.97 -11.53 7.96
N GLY A 32 16.80 -12.17 7.98
CA GLY A 32 15.99 -12.35 9.18
C GLY A 32 15.13 -11.13 9.51
N ASP A 33 14.96 -10.19 8.58
CA ASP A 33 14.10 -9.03 8.73
C ASP A 33 12.69 -9.36 8.19
N PRO A 34 11.60 -8.94 8.86
CA PRO A 34 10.25 -9.16 8.37
C PRO A 34 9.97 -8.30 7.12
N VAL A 35 9.35 -8.90 6.11
CA VAL A 35 8.97 -8.22 4.87
C VAL A 35 7.81 -7.25 5.15
N PRO A 36 7.99 -5.93 4.95
CA PRO A 36 6.94 -4.96 5.18
C PRO A 36 5.97 -4.84 3.99
N ASP A 37 4.86 -4.15 4.23
CA ASP A 37 3.99 -3.66 3.16
C ASP A 37 4.73 -2.61 2.30
N ILE A 38 4.20 -2.26 1.12
CA ILE A 38 4.76 -1.23 0.23
C ILE A 38 3.87 0.00 0.30
N SER A 39 4.40 1.12 0.78
CA SER A 39 3.62 2.36 0.95
C SER A 39 3.32 3.07 -0.37
N ASP A 40 2.24 3.84 -0.41
CA ASP A 40 1.92 4.76 -1.52
C ASP A 40 3.02 5.82 -1.71
N TRP A 41 3.72 6.22 -0.65
CA TRP A 41 4.87 7.13 -0.72
C TRP A 41 6.07 6.52 -1.45
N GLU A 42 6.35 5.25 -1.15
CA GLU A 42 7.38 4.48 -1.84
C GLU A 42 7.04 4.30 -3.32
N LEU A 43 5.83 3.86 -3.63
CA LEU A 43 5.39 3.69 -5.02
C LEU A 43 5.46 5.01 -5.79
N ASN A 44 4.95 6.11 -5.22
CA ASN A 44 5.00 7.41 -5.88
C ASN A 44 6.45 7.86 -6.13
N THR A 45 7.36 7.60 -5.19
CA THR A 45 8.78 7.90 -5.40
C THR A 45 9.36 7.08 -6.55
N ILE A 46 9.08 5.77 -6.59
CA ILE A 46 9.54 4.89 -7.69
C ILE A 46 9.06 5.44 -9.04
N LEU A 47 7.78 5.78 -9.15
CA LEU A 47 7.19 6.32 -10.38
C LEU A 47 7.81 7.68 -10.76
N SER A 48 8.07 8.53 -9.77
CA SER A 48 8.75 9.82 -9.97
C SER A 48 10.15 9.63 -10.56
N VAL A 49 10.96 8.74 -9.98
CA VAL A 49 12.31 8.47 -10.46
C VAL A 49 12.28 7.83 -11.85
N LEU A 50 11.39 6.88 -12.09
CA LEU A 50 11.22 6.26 -13.41
C LEU A 50 10.81 7.30 -14.46
N SER A 51 9.90 8.22 -14.15
CA SER A 51 9.47 9.26 -15.09
C SER A 51 10.63 10.20 -15.48
N ARG A 52 11.51 10.54 -14.53
CA ARG A 52 12.72 11.33 -14.80
C ARG A 52 13.73 10.57 -15.65
N ALA A 53 13.86 9.26 -15.42
CA ALA A 53 14.82 8.42 -16.14
C ALA A 53 14.35 7.99 -17.54
N LYS A 54 13.03 7.84 -17.75
CA LYS A 54 12.45 7.21 -18.94
C LYS A 54 11.39 8.04 -19.67
N GLY A 55 10.96 9.16 -19.09
CA GLY A 55 9.89 10.02 -19.60
C GLY A 55 8.54 9.81 -18.91
N HIS A 56 7.65 10.79 -19.03
CA HIS A 56 6.36 10.88 -18.32
C HIS A 56 5.23 10.03 -18.92
N CYS A 57 5.55 9.00 -19.68
CA CYS A 57 4.57 8.12 -20.33
C CYS A 57 4.33 6.86 -19.50
N ILE A 58 4.02 7.02 -18.21
CA ILE A 58 3.80 5.91 -17.28
C ILE A 58 2.31 5.84 -16.95
N THR A 59 1.69 4.69 -17.25
CA THR A 59 0.31 4.38 -16.85
C THR A 59 0.32 3.20 -15.91
N VAL A 60 -0.26 3.38 -14.73
CA VAL A 60 -0.38 2.34 -13.70
C VAL A 60 -1.83 1.88 -13.63
N LEU A 61 -2.06 0.59 -13.90
CA LEU A 61 -3.37 -0.05 -13.79
C LEU A 61 -3.40 -0.90 -12.53
N LEU A 62 -4.27 -0.55 -11.60
CA LEU A 62 -4.40 -1.24 -10.31
C LEU A 62 -5.75 -1.92 -10.22
N ASP A 63 -5.71 -3.25 -10.20
CA ASP A 63 -6.89 -4.08 -9.93
C ASP A 63 -7.13 -4.22 -8.42
N CYS A 64 -7.21 -3.06 -7.74
CA CYS A 64 -7.48 -3.00 -6.31
C CYS A 64 -8.31 -1.76 -5.94
N CYS A 65 -9.13 -1.88 -4.89
CA CYS A 65 -10.05 -0.81 -4.47
C CYS A 65 -9.42 0.25 -3.54
N HIS A 66 -8.17 0.08 -3.11
CA HIS A 66 -7.47 0.94 -2.14
C HIS A 66 -6.24 1.63 -2.75
N ALA A 67 -6.45 2.35 -3.85
CA ALA A 67 -5.39 3.07 -4.56
C ALA A 67 -5.70 4.56 -4.71
N GLY A 68 -6.50 5.10 -3.79
CA GLY A 68 -7.06 6.44 -3.84
C GLY A 68 -6.92 7.09 -2.49
N SER A 69 -5.67 7.39 -2.12
CA SER A 69 -5.24 8.00 -0.86
C SER A 69 -6.27 9.04 -0.41
N ILE A 70 -6.87 8.80 0.77
CA ILE A 70 -7.86 9.62 1.53
C ILE A 70 -9.27 9.00 1.67
N THR A 71 -9.66 8.78 2.94
CA THR A 71 -11.02 8.61 3.52
C THR A 71 -11.77 7.31 3.31
N ARG A 72 -11.37 6.25 4.03
CA ARG A 72 -11.95 4.93 3.83
C ARG A 72 -11.96 4.11 5.15
N THR A 73 -13.04 4.23 5.95
CA THR A 73 -13.31 3.35 7.12
C THR A 73 -14.30 2.26 6.69
N TYR A 74 -13.88 1.00 6.65
CA TYR A 74 -14.70 -0.07 6.07
C TYR A 74 -14.92 -1.29 6.97
N SER A 75 -16.09 -1.89 6.80
CA SER A 75 -16.45 -3.22 7.30
C SER A 75 -16.86 -4.10 6.11
N GLY A 76 -16.33 -5.33 6.06
CA GLY A 76 -16.71 -6.36 5.07
C GLY A 76 -15.71 -6.64 3.94
N GLU A 77 -14.52 -6.03 3.95
CA GLU A 77 -13.46 -6.27 2.95
C GLU A 77 -12.56 -7.46 3.33
N ARG A 78 -11.86 -8.06 2.36
CA ARG A 78 -10.68 -8.88 2.70
C ARG A 78 -9.60 -7.95 3.22
N SER A 79 -9.55 -7.75 4.52
CA SER A 79 -8.37 -7.18 5.16
C SER A 79 -7.27 -8.24 5.14
N ALA A 80 -6.10 -7.90 4.62
CA ALA A 80 -4.92 -8.69 4.95
C ALA A 80 -4.74 -8.65 6.48
N PRO A 81 -4.26 -9.73 7.11
CA PRO A 81 -3.97 -9.72 8.54
C PRO A 81 -3.12 -8.51 8.89
N SER A 82 -3.38 -7.90 10.05
CA SER A 82 -2.46 -6.90 10.59
C SER A 82 -1.07 -7.53 10.65
N PRO A 83 -0.03 -6.82 10.21
CA PRO A 83 1.33 -7.31 10.38
C PRO A 83 1.62 -7.45 11.88
N ASN A 84 2.30 -8.52 12.28
CA ASN A 84 2.68 -8.74 13.68
C ASN A 84 4.10 -8.27 13.96
N HIS A 85 4.95 -8.22 12.92
CA HIS A 85 6.38 -7.97 13.04
C HIS A 85 6.82 -6.65 12.40
N THR A 86 5.93 -5.90 11.73
CA THR A 86 6.26 -4.63 11.06
C THR A 86 5.34 -3.49 11.48
N SER A 87 5.93 -2.37 11.90
CA SER A 87 5.23 -1.11 12.17
C SER A 87 5.14 -0.21 10.92
N LEU A 88 4.36 0.87 10.99
CA LEU A 88 4.34 1.90 9.94
C LEU A 88 5.75 2.48 9.72
N GLN A 89 6.49 2.71 10.80
CA GLN A 89 7.86 3.24 10.69
C GLN A 89 8.80 2.24 10.00
N ASP A 90 8.68 0.95 10.31
CA ASP A 90 9.51 -0.09 9.69
C ASP A 90 9.24 -0.18 8.19
N MET A 91 7.97 -0.10 7.78
CA MET A 91 7.57 -0.03 6.37
C MET A 91 8.23 1.16 5.66
N LEU A 92 8.08 2.37 6.21
CA LEU A 92 8.65 3.56 5.58
C LEU A 92 10.19 3.51 5.54
N ARG A 93 10.84 2.98 6.58
CA ARG A 93 12.31 2.79 6.65
C ARG A 93 12.81 1.81 5.61
N ALA A 94 12.10 0.71 5.41
CA ALA A 94 12.42 -0.27 4.38
C ALA A 94 12.32 0.36 2.99
N GLY A 95 11.23 1.10 2.71
CA GLY A 95 11.07 1.82 1.45
C GLY A 95 12.18 2.85 1.22
N GLU A 96 12.52 3.65 2.23
CA GLU A 96 13.63 4.62 2.12
C GLU A 96 14.98 3.94 1.86
N LYS A 97 15.27 2.84 2.54
CA LYS A 97 16.49 2.03 2.32
C LYS A 97 16.53 1.50 0.89
N GLY A 98 15.46 0.88 0.41
CA GLY A 98 15.37 0.37 -0.95
C GLY A 98 15.56 1.46 -2.00
N LEU A 99 14.98 2.64 -1.78
CA LEU A 99 15.13 3.80 -2.69
C LEU A 99 16.54 4.38 -2.68
N LYS A 100 17.21 4.43 -1.53
CA LYS A 100 18.63 4.80 -1.44
C LYS A 100 19.48 3.82 -2.24
N ASP A 101 19.25 2.53 -2.07
CA ASP A 101 20.03 1.48 -2.72
C ASP A 101 19.83 1.48 -4.25
N LEU A 102 18.60 1.72 -4.71
CA LEU A 102 18.25 1.70 -6.15
C LEU A 102 18.58 3.01 -6.88
N PHE A 103 18.38 4.16 -6.22
CA PHE A 103 18.36 5.47 -6.89
C PHE A 103 19.27 6.52 -6.23
N GLY A 104 19.94 6.19 -5.11
CA GLY A 104 20.80 7.13 -4.38
C GLY A 104 20.06 8.32 -3.75
N CYS A 105 18.73 8.26 -3.65
CA CYS A 105 17.88 9.38 -3.20
C CYS A 105 17.23 9.12 -1.84
N GLN A 106 17.12 10.16 -1.01
CA GLN A 106 16.34 10.20 0.24
C GLN A 106 15.06 10.99 0.02
N THR A 107 13.89 10.37 0.11
CA THR A 107 12.63 11.09 -0.18
C THR A 107 11.49 10.78 0.78
N VAL A 108 11.30 9.53 1.19
CA VAL A 108 10.06 9.08 1.85
C VAL A 108 9.87 9.65 3.27
N PHE A 109 10.93 10.13 3.94
CA PHE A 109 10.85 10.73 5.29
C PHE A 109 10.98 12.25 5.33
N SER A 110 11.01 12.94 4.18
CA SER A 110 11.03 14.40 4.19
C SER A 110 9.72 14.93 4.80
N GLU A 111 9.80 15.87 5.75
CA GLU A 111 8.60 16.55 6.27
C GLU A 111 7.83 17.25 5.16
N ASP A 112 8.55 17.72 4.12
CA ASP A 112 8.03 18.37 2.92
C ASP A 112 7.74 17.38 1.77
N TRP A 113 7.66 16.07 2.04
CA TRP A 113 7.36 15.10 0.99
C TRP A 113 5.96 15.34 0.41
N VAL A 114 5.88 15.47 -0.91
CA VAL A 114 4.64 15.64 -1.66
C VAL A 114 4.68 14.69 -2.86
N PRO A 115 3.57 13.98 -3.17
CA PRO A 115 3.52 13.08 -4.31
C PRO A 115 3.68 13.84 -5.65
N ASP A 116 4.48 13.30 -6.57
CA ASP A 116 4.59 13.84 -7.94
C ASP A 116 3.46 13.28 -8.81
N MET A 117 2.33 13.99 -8.81
CA MET A 117 1.15 13.61 -9.60
C MET A 117 1.29 13.87 -11.11
N ASN A 118 2.41 14.49 -11.56
CA ASN A 118 2.69 14.71 -12.99
C ASN A 118 3.55 13.59 -13.59
N SER A 119 4.06 12.68 -12.76
CA SER A 119 4.95 11.60 -13.20
C SER A 119 4.22 10.44 -13.89
N HIS A 120 2.94 10.23 -13.60
CA HIS A 120 2.18 9.07 -14.07
C HIS A 120 0.66 9.32 -14.09
N VAL A 121 -0.07 8.46 -14.80
CA VAL A 121 -1.53 8.33 -14.69
C VAL A 121 -1.85 7.03 -13.97
N MET A 122 -2.67 7.09 -12.91
CA MET A 122 -3.11 5.91 -12.15
C MET A 122 -4.60 5.65 -12.39
N ILE A 123 -4.94 4.41 -12.74
CA ILE A 123 -6.32 3.94 -12.90
C ILE A 123 -6.53 2.78 -11.93
N ALA A 124 -7.50 2.91 -11.03
CA ALA A 124 -7.86 1.88 -10.07
C ALA A 124 -9.22 1.24 -10.44
N ALA A 125 -9.39 -0.05 -10.12
CA ALA A 125 -10.56 -0.83 -10.50
C ALA A 125 -11.87 -0.39 -9.82
N CYS A 126 -11.81 0.25 -8.65
CA CYS A 126 -13.00 0.61 -7.90
C CYS A 126 -13.12 2.13 -7.80
N LYS A 127 -14.32 2.66 -8.12
CA LYS A 127 -14.68 4.05 -7.81
C LYS A 127 -14.65 4.32 -6.30
N LYS A 128 -14.86 5.58 -5.93
CA LYS A 128 -14.94 6.01 -4.52
C LYS A 128 -15.97 5.21 -3.71
N GLU A 129 -17.01 4.70 -4.35
CA GLU A 129 -18.13 3.99 -3.70
C GLU A 129 -18.20 2.49 -4.02
N GLU A 130 -17.41 2.01 -4.99
CA GLU A 130 -17.43 0.61 -5.45
C GLU A 130 -16.53 -0.27 -4.56
N ARG A 131 -16.93 -1.54 -4.40
CA ARG A 131 -16.29 -2.52 -3.50
C ARG A 131 -16.04 -3.84 -4.21
N ALA A 132 -14.89 -4.45 -3.95
CA ALA A 132 -14.65 -5.85 -4.25
C ALA A 132 -15.31 -6.71 -3.16
N ASN A 133 -16.57 -7.08 -3.38
CA ASN A 133 -17.30 -7.96 -2.48
C ASN A 133 -16.98 -9.41 -2.83
N TRP A 134 -16.86 -10.24 -1.79
CA TRP A 134 -16.75 -11.67 -1.94
C TRP A 134 -17.83 -12.33 -1.08
N TRP A 135 -18.32 -13.48 -1.50
CA TRP A 135 -19.31 -14.24 -0.75
C TRP A 135 -18.91 -15.69 -0.64
N HIS A 136 -19.33 -16.30 0.47
CA HIS A 136 -19.26 -17.73 0.67
C HIS A 136 -20.46 -18.38 0.01
N GLU A 137 -20.20 -19.21 -1.01
CA GLU A 137 -21.18 -20.12 -1.54
C GLU A 137 -21.01 -21.47 -0.84
N ARG A 138 -22.04 -21.94 -0.14
CA ARG A 138 -22.10 -23.34 0.32
C ARG A 138 -22.69 -24.18 -0.80
N LYS A 139 -21.90 -25.12 -1.31
CA LYS A 139 -22.39 -26.15 -2.21
C LYS A 139 -23.19 -27.20 -1.44
N ASN A 140 -24.05 -27.93 -2.15
CA ASN A 140 -24.89 -28.99 -1.59
C ASN A 140 -24.08 -30.13 -0.96
N ASP A 141 -22.82 -30.30 -1.35
CA ASP A 141 -21.87 -31.27 -0.78
C ASP A 141 -21.20 -30.77 0.52
N GLY A 142 -21.58 -29.59 1.02
CA GLY A 142 -20.99 -28.96 2.21
C GLY A 142 -19.71 -28.17 1.94
N THR A 143 -19.18 -28.20 0.72
CA THR A 143 -17.99 -27.44 0.34
C THR A 143 -18.28 -25.95 0.38
N LYS A 144 -17.46 -25.19 1.10
CA LYS A 144 -17.46 -23.73 1.04
C LYS A 144 -16.57 -23.28 -0.10
N VAL A 145 -17.15 -22.65 -1.11
CA VAL A 145 -16.41 -22.01 -2.19
C VAL A 145 -16.41 -20.52 -1.94
N VAL A 146 -15.22 -19.91 -2.02
CA VAL A 146 -15.07 -18.47 -1.96
C VAL A 146 -15.06 -17.95 -3.39
N ARG A 147 -16.01 -17.07 -3.71
CA ARG A 147 -16.04 -16.37 -5.00
C ARG A 147 -15.82 -14.88 -4.75
N GLY A 148 -14.92 -14.28 -5.52
CA GLY A 148 -14.81 -12.83 -5.67
C GLY A 148 -15.44 -12.39 -6.98
N VAL A 149 -15.91 -11.15 -7.02
CA VAL A 149 -16.02 -10.39 -8.28
C VAL A 149 -14.72 -9.62 -8.44
#